data_AF-A0A956ISU2-F1
#
_entry.id   AF-A0A956ISU2-F1
#
_cell.length_a   1.000
_cell.length_b   1.000
_cell.length_c   1.000
_cell.angle_alpha   90.00
_cell.angle_beta   90.00
_cell.angle_gamma   90.00
#
_symmetry.space_group_name_H-M   'P 1'
#
loop_
_entity.id
_entity.type
_entity.pdbx_description
1 polymer ?
#
loop_
_entity_poly.entity_id
_entity_poly.type
_entity_poly.pdbx_seq_one_letter_code
_entity_poly.pdbx_strand_id
1 'polypeptide(L)'
;MRTRLRSASPLFLIGCLGALLAGGCEAESPEGVAQRSQPVELSLRALGAVQPDDASAGDRFGLAVSASADWLLAARYVVLGDSVELLASARTGDGWAPPSQLVPTDVADTRWLGTTLAIHQGASAEALVGTGQTDGSVLVFDLGTGVQTDRLRSPSTSRQRFGSAIAVRNEWLAVGDYLEGDLGAEPGAVHLYRREASGWTFRQSIGPEGGVASSRFGRAVALSDDYLAVGAPERNTDTTKTAGVVEMYALAGGVWTYQQTLTASAPQADSQFGYAVAISDETLFVVSRFDSQFASQAGAVHVFERSGGAWVSGDALGATSPAPRGGFGESIAFDGELLGVGEHADPSQAGGDVRGAVTTYHRGTGTWEVLERLVPDGALGSPDARFGHAVALGGDRLVVGAPDDQASATESGFVASWEIIHTETTGSCGEGIECASGHCVDGVCCDQPCDGTCVACSAAKKGQGEDGTCGPIVKGLDPDAECPADPSAANACAAESACSGEASCDCVVPGTLQCSTDDERIDENGERVSCAPYRCRANTCLTTCASRADCADGALCSSDRVCVVSSPGSSDSGGCRFVPSGEPAPWRAGLGGLGLLGLLVLRRRTNHPAAA
;
A
#
# COMPACT_ATOMS: atom_id res chain seq x y z
N MET A 1 62.43 -1.26 33.29
CA MET A 1 63.52 -0.24 33.29
C MET A 1 63.02 0.99 32.53
N ARG A 2 62.90 2.12 33.25
CA ARG A 2 62.94 3.55 32.83
C ARG A 2 62.04 4.04 31.66
N THR A 3 60.91 4.71 31.96
CA THR A 3 60.65 6.19 32.08
C THR A 3 60.41 6.92 30.74
N ARG A 4 59.36 7.73 30.56
CA ARG A 4 59.11 9.10 31.11
C ARG A 4 57.61 9.51 30.94
N LEU A 5 56.92 9.99 32.01
CA LEU A 5 56.57 11.39 32.41
C LEU A 5 55.29 11.96 31.73
N ARG A 6 54.17 12.16 32.48
CA ARG A 6 53.63 13.42 33.12
C ARG A 6 52.90 14.35 32.11
N SER A 7 51.78 15.03 32.37
CA SER A 7 51.02 15.49 33.56
C SER A 7 49.69 16.14 33.05
N ALA A 8 48.50 15.87 33.61
CA ALA A 8 47.77 16.59 34.69
C ALA A 8 46.67 17.60 34.22
N SER A 9 45.52 17.47 34.90
CA SER A 9 44.14 18.03 34.80
C SER A 9 43.99 19.55 35.14
N PRO A 10 42.82 20.17 35.49
CA PRO A 10 41.41 19.72 35.66
C PRO A 10 40.26 20.70 35.25
N LEU A 11 39.02 20.28 35.57
CA LEU A 11 37.70 20.95 35.57
C LEU A 11 37.61 22.43 36.01
N PHE A 12 36.60 23.14 35.47
CA PHE A 12 35.85 24.20 36.16
C PHE A 12 34.38 24.28 35.68
N LEU A 13 33.43 24.29 36.64
CA LEU A 13 32.05 24.77 36.50
C LEU A 13 32.04 26.32 36.38
N ILE A 14 31.01 26.90 35.74
CA ILE A 14 30.19 28.05 36.20
C ILE A 14 29.28 28.55 35.05
N GLY A 15 28.00 28.78 35.34
CA GLY A 15 27.33 30.05 34.97
C GLY A 15 26.11 30.00 34.04
N CYS A 16 24.90 29.90 34.62
CA CYS A 16 23.69 30.49 34.04
C CYS A 16 23.72 32.03 34.22
N LEU A 17 23.41 32.78 33.16
CA LEU A 17 22.74 34.10 33.24
C LEU A 17 22.06 34.38 31.89
N GLY A 18 20.76 34.70 31.92
CA GLY A 18 19.93 34.86 30.73
C GLY A 18 19.93 36.25 30.11
N ALA A 19 19.31 36.35 28.93
CA ALA A 19 18.72 37.57 28.41
C ALA A 19 17.56 37.22 27.46
N LEU A 20 16.35 37.66 27.81
CA LEU A 20 15.18 37.74 26.93
C LEU A 20 15.46 38.72 25.79
N LEU A 21 15.13 38.36 24.56
CA LEU A 21 14.51 39.27 23.59
C LEU A 21 13.51 38.49 22.74
N ALA A 22 12.26 38.94 22.81
CA ALA A 22 11.15 38.50 21.97
C ALA A 22 11.35 39.02 20.54
N GLY A 23 11.12 38.14 19.56
CA GLY A 23 11.01 38.47 18.15
C GLY A 23 10.26 37.34 17.48
N GLY A 24 8.97 37.56 17.19
CA GLY A 24 8.14 36.62 16.47
C GLY A 24 8.70 36.37 15.08
N CYS A 25 8.77 35.09 14.71
CA CYS A 25 8.71 34.66 13.33
C CYS A 25 7.52 33.72 13.25
N GLU A 26 6.46 34.18 12.57
CA GLU A 26 5.43 33.33 12.02
C GLU A 26 6.10 32.25 11.18
N ALA A 27 6.09 31.02 11.70
CA ALA A 27 6.36 29.85 10.91
C ALA A 27 5.11 29.60 10.06
N GLU A 28 5.19 29.87 8.77
CA GLU A 28 4.25 29.34 7.78
C GLU A 28 4.27 27.81 7.93
N SER A 29 3.13 27.27 8.37
CA SER A 29 2.87 25.84 8.36
C SER A 29 2.87 25.33 6.92
N PRO A 30 3.61 24.27 6.57
CA PRO A 30 3.29 23.54 5.36
C PRO A 30 2.00 22.76 5.65
N GLU A 31 0.86 23.34 5.26
CA GLU A 31 -0.36 22.58 4.98
C GLU A 31 -0.12 21.77 3.70
N GLY A 32 0.71 20.73 3.83
CA GLY A 32 0.57 19.51 3.06
C GLY A 32 0.04 18.50 4.06
N VAL A 33 -1.29 18.43 4.21
CA VAL A 33 -1.94 17.33 4.91
C VAL A 33 -1.48 16.06 4.19
N ALA A 34 -0.51 15.37 4.79
CA ALA A 34 -0.30 13.96 4.51
C ALA A 34 -1.67 13.32 4.77
N GLN A 35 -2.33 12.89 3.69
CA GLN A 35 -3.45 11.97 3.82
C GLN A 35 -2.89 10.82 4.65
N ARG A 36 -3.35 10.73 5.91
CA ARG A 36 -3.10 9.55 6.72
C ARG A 36 -3.71 8.42 5.91
N SER A 37 -2.85 7.53 5.42
CA SER A 37 -3.25 6.22 4.90
C SER A 37 -4.29 5.66 5.86
N GLN A 38 -5.50 5.45 5.35
CA GLN A 38 -6.58 4.87 6.14
C GLN A 38 -6.13 3.44 6.54
N PRO A 39 -6.55 2.93 7.71
CA PRO A 39 -6.07 1.63 8.16
C PRO A 39 -6.57 0.56 7.18
N VAL A 40 -5.67 0.03 6.35
CA VAL A 40 -5.92 -1.13 5.50
C VAL A 40 -5.79 -2.35 6.38
N GLU A 41 -6.85 -3.15 6.48
CA GLU A 41 -6.78 -4.46 7.09
C GLU A 41 -6.35 -5.47 6.00
N LEU A 42 -5.36 -6.29 6.31
CA LEU A 42 -4.86 -7.33 5.42
C LEU A 42 -5.46 -8.67 5.82
N SER A 43 -5.94 -9.44 4.85
CA SER A 43 -6.39 -10.82 5.08
C SER A 43 -6.00 -11.74 3.92
N LEU A 44 -6.03 -13.05 4.17
CA LEU A 44 -5.68 -14.06 3.18
C LEU A 44 -6.91 -14.93 2.88
N ARG A 45 -7.24 -15.06 1.60
CA ARG A 45 -8.30 -15.96 1.13
C ARG A 45 -7.70 -17.12 0.36
N ALA A 46 -7.88 -18.34 0.86
CA ALA A 46 -7.39 -19.54 0.17
C ALA A 46 -8.10 -19.72 -1.18
N LEU A 47 -7.32 -19.93 -2.24
CA LEU A 47 -7.82 -20.13 -3.62
C LEU A 47 -7.74 -21.59 -4.07
N GLY A 48 -7.07 -22.43 -3.29
CA GLY A 48 -6.87 -23.85 -3.55
C GLY A 48 -5.44 -24.18 -3.98
N ALA A 49 -5.25 -25.45 -4.37
CA ALA A 49 -3.96 -26.00 -4.78
C ALA A 49 -3.97 -26.47 -6.23
N VAL A 50 -2.81 -26.34 -6.88
CA VAL A 50 -2.54 -26.78 -8.24
C VAL A 50 -1.64 -28.01 -8.19
N GLN A 51 -1.95 -28.99 -9.03
CA GLN A 51 -1.12 -30.15 -9.31
C GLN A 51 -1.09 -30.42 -10.83
N PRO A 52 -0.02 -30.99 -11.38
CA PRO A 52 -0.01 -31.38 -12.79
C PRO A 52 -0.85 -32.64 -13.02
N ASP A 53 -1.64 -32.67 -14.09
CA ASP A 53 -2.54 -33.79 -14.41
C ASP A 53 -1.81 -35.11 -14.73
N ASP A 54 -0.55 -35.02 -15.15
CA ASP A 54 0.31 -36.15 -15.56
C ASP A 54 1.29 -36.58 -14.45
N ALA A 55 1.14 -36.06 -13.23
CA ALA A 55 2.08 -36.32 -12.16
C ALA A 55 2.05 -37.78 -11.70
N SER A 56 3.24 -38.34 -11.48
CA SER A 56 3.42 -39.71 -11.00
C SER A 56 3.78 -39.73 -9.52
N ALA A 57 3.47 -40.85 -8.87
CA ALA A 57 3.83 -41.05 -7.46
C ALA A 57 5.33 -40.85 -7.23
N GLY A 58 5.67 -40.01 -6.25
CA GLY A 58 7.03 -39.65 -5.89
C GLY A 58 7.61 -38.44 -6.65
N ASP A 59 6.93 -37.95 -7.70
CA ASP A 59 7.29 -36.65 -8.28
C ASP A 59 7.20 -35.55 -7.21
N ARG A 60 8.00 -34.49 -7.35
CA ARG A 60 8.09 -33.44 -6.34
C ARG A 60 7.75 -32.09 -6.94
N PHE A 61 6.46 -31.76 -6.98
CA PHE A 61 5.96 -30.51 -7.54
C PHE A 61 5.90 -29.39 -6.49
N GLY A 62 6.43 -28.21 -6.83
CA GLY A 62 6.53 -27.09 -5.89
C GLY A 62 7.91 -27.00 -5.20
N LEU A 63 8.96 -27.54 -5.82
CA LEU A 63 10.34 -27.44 -5.31
C LEU A 63 10.87 -26.01 -5.28
N ALA A 64 10.46 -25.22 -6.27
CA ALA A 64 10.63 -23.78 -6.30
C ALA A 64 9.37 -23.20 -6.91
N VAL A 65 8.99 -22.02 -6.45
CA VAL A 65 7.83 -21.28 -6.96
C VAL A 65 8.18 -19.83 -7.19
N SER A 66 7.52 -19.20 -8.14
CA SER A 66 7.50 -17.75 -8.31
C SER A 66 6.13 -17.34 -8.83
N ALA A 67 5.65 -16.16 -8.41
CA ALA A 67 4.34 -15.67 -8.80
C ALA A 67 4.39 -14.21 -9.19
N SER A 68 3.41 -13.82 -9.99
CA SER A 68 3.04 -12.46 -10.30
C SER A 68 1.52 -12.40 -10.41
N ALA A 69 0.98 -11.21 -10.68
CA ALA A 69 -0.47 -11.04 -10.87
C ALA A 69 -1.07 -11.98 -11.92
N ASP A 70 -0.31 -12.34 -12.96
CA ASP A 70 -0.80 -13.08 -14.12
C ASP A 70 -0.18 -14.47 -14.31
N TRP A 71 0.91 -14.78 -13.62
CA TRP A 71 1.69 -16.00 -13.87
C TRP A 71 2.14 -16.68 -12.58
N LEU A 72 2.01 -18.01 -12.57
CA LEU A 72 2.62 -18.92 -11.63
C LEU A 72 3.71 -19.72 -12.35
N LEU A 73 4.89 -19.76 -11.76
CA LEU A 73 5.98 -20.66 -12.13
C LEU A 73 6.22 -21.67 -11.01
N ALA A 74 6.42 -22.92 -11.38
CA ALA A 74 6.79 -23.96 -10.43
C ALA A 74 7.74 -24.99 -11.05
N ALA A 75 8.65 -25.52 -10.22
CA ALA A 75 9.53 -26.62 -10.59
C ALA A 75 8.97 -27.97 -10.09
N ARG A 76 9.04 -28.99 -10.95
CA ARG A 76 8.72 -30.39 -10.65
C ARG A 76 9.94 -31.27 -10.83
N TYR A 77 10.36 -32.00 -9.80
CA TYR A 77 11.26 -33.14 -10.03
C TYR A 77 10.44 -34.35 -10.47
N VAL A 78 10.81 -34.93 -11.61
CA VAL A 78 10.19 -36.13 -12.17
C VAL A 78 11.07 -37.32 -11.86
N VAL A 79 10.54 -38.27 -11.08
CA VAL A 79 11.30 -39.44 -10.63
C VAL A 79 11.65 -40.34 -11.81
N LEU A 80 10.66 -40.59 -12.67
CA LEU A 80 10.81 -41.39 -13.88
C LEU A 80 11.48 -40.56 -14.98
N GLY A 81 12.77 -40.30 -14.80
CA GLY A 81 13.56 -39.48 -15.69
C GLY A 81 14.82 -38.92 -15.04
N ASP A 82 14.83 -38.85 -13.70
CA ASP A 82 15.87 -38.15 -12.93
C ASP A 82 16.09 -36.77 -13.54
N SER A 83 15.03 -35.95 -13.56
CA SER A 83 14.97 -34.68 -14.29
C SER A 83 14.08 -33.67 -13.59
N VAL A 84 14.33 -32.38 -13.79
CA VAL A 84 13.39 -31.31 -13.37
C VAL A 84 12.69 -30.74 -14.59
N GLU A 85 11.40 -30.51 -14.43
CA GLU A 85 10.54 -29.82 -15.39
C GLU A 85 10.11 -28.47 -14.83
N LEU A 86 10.01 -27.49 -15.71
CA LEU A 86 9.59 -26.13 -15.40
C LEU A 86 8.18 -25.95 -15.93
N LEU A 87 7.27 -25.56 -15.06
CA LEU A 87 5.85 -25.45 -15.36
C LEU A 87 5.41 -24.01 -15.17
N ALA A 88 4.71 -23.48 -16.18
CA ALA A 88 4.16 -22.14 -16.20
C ALA A 88 2.63 -22.19 -16.38
N SER A 89 1.91 -21.51 -15.50
CA SER A 89 0.46 -21.37 -15.55
C SER A 89 0.07 -19.90 -15.61
N ALA A 90 -0.74 -19.53 -16.60
CA ALA A 90 -1.38 -18.23 -16.66
C ALA A 90 -2.58 -18.18 -15.70
N ARG A 91 -2.90 -17.00 -15.16
CA ARG A 91 -4.06 -16.78 -14.31
C ARG A 91 -5.36 -16.97 -15.10
N THR A 92 -6.34 -17.63 -14.49
CA THR A 92 -7.69 -17.82 -15.03
C THR A 92 -8.72 -17.59 -13.93
N GLY A 93 -9.25 -16.37 -13.83
CA GLY A 93 -10.10 -15.96 -12.72
C GLY A 93 -9.32 -16.02 -11.40
N ASP A 94 -9.88 -16.74 -10.43
CA ASP A 94 -9.26 -16.97 -9.12
C ASP A 94 -8.24 -18.12 -9.13
N GLY A 95 -8.21 -18.93 -10.18
CA GLY A 95 -7.32 -20.09 -10.30
C GLY A 95 -6.20 -19.92 -11.34
N TRP A 96 -5.55 -21.03 -11.62
CA TRP A 96 -4.47 -21.13 -12.59
C TRP A 96 -4.86 -22.06 -13.74
N ALA A 97 -4.51 -21.68 -14.97
CA ALA A 97 -4.63 -22.57 -16.12
C ALA A 97 -3.80 -23.84 -15.92
N PRO A 98 -4.16 -24.96 -16.59
CA PRO A 98 -3.33 -26.16 -16.61
C PRO A 98 -1.88 -25.81 -16.96
N PRO A 99 -0.89 -26.29 -16.19
CA PRO A 99 0.50 -25.89 -16.39
C PRO A 99 1.03 -26.32 -17.75
N SER A 100 1.80 -25.43 -18.38
CA SER A 100 2.53 -25.67 -19.61
C SER A 100 4.02 -25.80 -19.35
N GLN A 101 4.67 -26.76 -19.99
CA GLN A 101 6.09 -27.01 -19.77
C GLN A 101 6.96 -26.00 -20.53
N LEU A 102 7.90 -25.37 -19.82
CA LEU A 102 8.99 -24.60 -20.40
C LEU A 102 10.15 -25.57 -20.68
N VAL A 103 10.44 -25.81 -21.96
CA VAL A 103 11.44 -26.78 -22.40
C VAL A 103 12.74 -26.05 -22.78
N PRO A 104 13.84 -26.24 -22.04
CA PRO A 104 15.13 -25.70 -22.43
C PRO A 104 15.59 -26.27 -23.77
N THR A 105 16.16 -25.42 -24.61
CA THR A 105 16.65 -25.80 -25.94
C THR A 105 18.13 -26.21 -25.94
N ASP A 106 18.90 -25.79 -24.92
CA ASP A 106 20.35 -25.96 -24.88
C ASP A 106 20.87 -26.49 -23.53
N VAL A 107 20.01 -27.15 -22.74
CA VAL A 107 20.36 -27.81 -21.48
C VAL A 107 19.99 -29.30 -21.56
N ALA A 108 21.01 -30.17 -21.50
CA ALA A 108 20.83 -31.62 -21.62
C ALA A 108 20.58 -32.33 -20.28
N ASP A 109 21.22 -31.88 -19.20
CA ASP A 109 20.98 -32.37 -17.84
C ASP A 109 20.08 -31.37 -17.11
N THR A 110 18.84 -31.77 -16.85
CA THR A 110 17.83 -30.89 -16.27
C THR A 110 17.69 -31.03 -14.76
N ARG A 111 18.48 -31.89 -14.10
CA ARG A 111 18.35 -32.20 -12.66
C ARG A 111 18.52 -31.01 -11.73
N TRP A 112 19.17 -29.96 -12.21
CA TRP A 112 19.47 -28.74 -11.47
C TRP A 112 18.68 -27.54 -11.97
N LEU A 113 17.70 -27.72 -12.86
CA LEU A 113 16.82 -26.62 -13.28
C LEU A 113 15.94 -26.18 -12.11
N GLY A 114 15.59 -24.90 -12.09
CA GLY A 114 14.60 -24.39 -11.16
C GLY A 114 15.05 -24.43 -9.71
N THR A 115 16.36 -24.38 -9.43
CA THR A 115 16.86 -24.20 -8.06
C THR A 115 16.45 -22.84 -7.48
N THR A 116 16.17 -21.88 -8.35
CA THR A 116 15.59 -20.58 -8.05
C THR A 116 14.79 -20.13 -9.27
N LEU A 117 13.66 -19.48 -9.02
CA LEU A 117 12.75 -18.98 -10.04
C LEU A 117 12.42 -17.53 -9.73
N ALA A 118 12.36 -16.70 -10.77
CA ALA A 118 11.84 -15.35 -10.67
C ALA A 118 11.05 -15.00 -11.94
N ILE A 119 10.06 -14.13 -11.78
CA ILE A 119 9.30 -13.56 -12.90
C ILE A 119 9.69 -12.09 -13.03
N HIS A 120 10.18 -11.71 -14.20
CA HIS A 120 10.41 -10.32 -14.57
C HIS A 120 9.20 -9.81 -15.36
N GLN A 121 8.62 -8.70 -14.90
CA GLN A 121 7.51 -8.03 -15.57
C GLN A 121 8.03 -6.83 -16.35
N GLY A 122 8.02 -6.94 -17.69
CA GLY A 122 8.41 -5.88 -18.61
C GLY A 122 7.38 -5.70 -19.73
N ALA A 123 7.85 -5.42 -20.95
CA ALA A 123 6.97 -5.40 -22.13
C ALA A 123 6.32 -6.78 -22.41
N SER A 124 7.02 -7.86 -22.03
CA SER A 124 6.46 -9.20 -21.87
C SER A 124 6.92 -9.77 -20.52
N ALA A 125 6.16 -10.74 -20.01
CA ALA A 125 6.52 -11.47 -18.80
C ALA A 125 7.62 -12.50 -19.14
N GLU A 126 8.72 -12.47 -18.40
CA GLU A 126 9.88 -13.34 -18.61
C GLU A 126 10.11 -14.22 -17.38
N ALA A 127 10.26 -15.52 -17.58
CA ALA A 127 10.70 -16.45 -16.54
C ALA A 127 12.23 -16.50 -16.50
N LEU A 128 12.80 -16.25 -15.33
CA LEU A 128 14.23 -16.39 -15.05
C LEU A 128 14.44 -17.65 -14.23
N VAL A 129 15.17 -18.61 -14.80
CA VAL A 129 15.35 -19.94 -14.22
C VAL A 129 16.82 -20.20 -13.97
N GLY A 130 17.19 -20.24 -12.70
CA GLY A 130 18.56 -20.55 -12.31
C GLY A 130 18.87 -22.04 -12.34
N THR A 131 20.13 -22.37 -12.60
CA THR A 131 20.65 -23.74 -12.48
C THR A 131 21.74 -23.82 -11.41
N GLY A 132 21.49 -24.51 -10.31
CA GLY A 132 22.39 -24.53 -9.15
C GLY A 132 23.60 -25.48 -9.25
N GLN A 133 23.98 -25.91 -10.44
CA GLN A 133 25.11 -26.81 -10.71
C GLN A 133 26.43 -26.04 -10.89
N THR A 134 27.56 -26.75 -10.83
CA THR A 134 28.86 -26.22 -11.29
C THR A 134 28.77 -25.78 -12.75
N ASP A 135 29.26 -24.58 -13.08
CA ASP A 135 29.05 -23.92 -14.37
C ASP A 135 27.56 -23.65 -14.67
N GLY A 136 26.86 -23.16 -13.64
CA GLY A 136 25.44 -22.84 -13.73
C GLY A 136 25.12 -21.77 -14.79
N SER A 137 23.83 -21.57 -15.01
CA SER A 137 23.26 -20.65 -15.99
C SER A 137 21.96 -20.06 -15.46
N VAL A 138 21.52 -18.95 -16.05
CA VAL A 138 20.15 -18.48 -15.92
C VAL A 138 19.50 -18.56 -17.28
N LEU A 139 18.46 -19.38 -17.40
CA LEU A 139 17.65 -19.47 -18.62
C LEU A 139 16.57 -18.40 -18.58
N VAL A 140 16.30 -17.80 -19.72
CA VAL A 140 15.24 -16.80 -19.88
C VAL A 140 14.20 -17.34 -20.84
N PHE A 141 12.95 -17.38 -20.42
CA PHE A 141 11.82 -17.78 -21.26
C PHE A 141 10.82 -16.64 -21.37
N ASP A 142 10.26 -16.46 -22.55
CA ASP A 142 9.06 -15.63 -22.73
C ASP A 142 7.83 -16.44 -22.30
N LEU A 143 7.09 -15.96 -21.29
CA LEU A 143 5.97 -16.72 -20.72
C LEU A 143 4.77 -16.81 -21.67
N GLY A 144 4.56 -15.81 -22.52
CA GLY A 144 3.47 -15.82 -23.49
C GLY A 144 3.62 -16.88 -24.58
N THR A 145 4.87 -17.20 -24.95
CA THR A 145 5.18 -18.17 -26.02
C THR A 145 5.78 -19.47 -25.51
N GLY A 146 6.30 -19.51 -24.28
CA GLY A 146 7.03 -20.64 -23.70
C GLY A 146 8.43 -20.85 -24.29
N VAL A 147 8.90 -19.94 -25.17
CA VAL A 147 10.17 -20.10 -25.88
C VAL A 147 11.32 -19.58 -25.03
N GLN A 148 12.41 -20.36 -24.96
CA GLN A 148 13.67 -19.88 -24.40
C GLN A 148 14.26 -18.78 -25.29
N THR A 149 14.40 -17.58 -24.74
CA THR A 149 14.90 -16.40 -25.45
C THR A 149 16.38 -16.15 -25.21
N ASP A 150 16.92 -16.58 -24.06
CA ASP A 150 18.31 -16.35 -23.70
C ASP A 150 18.85 -17.40 -22.72
N ARG A 151 20.17 -17.42 -22.56
CA ARG A 151 20.90 -18.15 -21.52
C ARG A 151 22.08 -17.31 -21.04
N LEU A 152 21.95 -16.78 -19.83
CA LEU A 152 23.01 -16.06 -19.15
C LEU A 152 23.99 -17.07 -18.54
N ARG A 153 25.28 -16.76 -18.67
CA ARG A 153 26.39 -17.56 -18.14
C ARG A 153 27.24 -16.69 -17.23
N SER A 154 27.91 -17.30 -16.26
CA SER A 154 28.83 -16.55 -15.40
C SER A 154 29.85 -15.78 -16.26
N PRO A 155 30.06 -14.48 -16.00
CA PRO A 155 31.14 -13.71 -16.62
C PRO A 155 32.49 -14.06 -15.98
N SER A 156 32.49 -14.80 -14.86
CA SER A 156 33.70 -15.27 -14.21
C SER A 156 34.22 -16.56 -14.84
N THR A 157 35.53 -16.81 -14.72
CA THR A 157 36.15 -18.07 -15.16
C THR A 157 36.13 -19.14 -14.06
N SER A 158 35.62 -18.82 -12.86
CA SER A 158 35.50 -19.77 -11.76
C SER A 158 34.24 -20.62 -11.96
N ARG A 159 34.42 -21.95 -11.86
CA ARG A 159 33.34 -22.94 -12.06
C ARG A 159 32.44 -22.99 -10.82
N GLN A 160 31.65 -21.95 -10.62
CA GLN A 160 30.78 -21.77 -9.46
C GLN A 160 29.31 -22.08 -9.81
N ARG A 161 28.39 -21.91 -8.84
CA ARG A 161 26.96 -22.22 -9.00
C ARG A 161 26.15 -21.03 -9.51
N PHE A 162 26.55 -20.48 -10.65
CA PHE A 162 25.88 -19.31 -11.24
C PHE A 162 24.39 -19.58 -11.45
N GLY A 163 23.53 -18.72 -10.92
CA GLY A 163 22.08 -18.95 -10.95
C GLY A 163 21.58 -19.77 -9.76
N SER A 164 22.36 -19.91 -8.68
CA SER A 164 21.89 -20.53 -7.44
C SER A 164 20.91 -19.66 -6.66
N ALA A 165 20.96 -18.35 -6.86
CA ALA A 165 20.05 -17.37 -6.30
C ALA A 165 19.81 -16.27 -7.35
N ILE A 166 18.56 -15.84 -7.50
CA ILE A 166 18.15 -14.81 -8.43
C ILE A 166 17.26 -13.81 -7.70
N ALA A 167 17.53 -12.53 -7.91
CA ALA A 167 16.58 -11.46 -7.60
C ALA A 167 16.42 -10.59 -8.84
N VAL A 168 15.19 -10.15 -9.10
CA VAL A 168 14.88 -9.24 -10.19
C VAL A 168 13.96 -8.14 -9.69
N ARG A 169 14.26 -6.91 -10.05
CA ARG A 169 13.44 -5.74 -9.75
C ARG A 169 13.61 -4.74 -10.89
N ASN A 170 12.49 -4.35 -11.50
CA ASN A 170 12.48 -3.53 -12.71
C ASN A 170 13.49 -4.09 -13.72
N GLU A 171 14.32 -3.22 -14.28
CA GLU A 171 15.39 -3.55 -15.23
C GLU A 171 16.63 -4.25 -14.64
N TRP A 172 16.72 -4.50 -13.34
CA TRP A 172 17.92 -5.09 -12.72
C TRP A 172 17.71 -6.53 -12.33
N LEU A 173 18.71 -7.35 -12.65
CA LEU A 173 18.81 -8.76 -12.29
C LEU A 173 20.11 -9.01 -11.55
N ALA A 174 20.03 -9.52 -10.32
CA ALA A 174 21.16 -10.00 -9.55
C ALA A 174 21.19 -11.52 -9.57
N VAL A 175 22.35 -12.08 -9.89
CA VAL A 175 22.58 -13.52 -9.97
C VAL A 175 23.71 -13.91 -9.03
N GLY A 176 23.39 -14.75 -8.05
CA GLY A 176 24.36 -15.37 -7.15
C GLY A 176 25.21 -16.42 -7.86
N ASP A 177 26.50 -16.43 -7.54
CA ASP A 177 27.48 -17.36 -8.07
C ASP A 177 28.44 -17.79 -6.95
N TYR A 178 27.92 -18.58 -6.00
CA TYR A 178 28.69 -19.09 -4.86
C TYR A 178 29.22 -20.52 -5.10
N LEU A 179 30.24 -20.92 -4.35
CA LEU A 179 30.83 -22.26 -4.40
C LEU A 179 30.33 -23.14 -3.24
N GLU A 180 30.03 -24.42 -3.49
CA GLU A 180 29.91 -25.43 -2.43
C GLU A 180 31.16 -26.33 -2.40
N GLY A 181 31.70 -26.58 -1.20
CA GLY A 181 32.73 -27.58 -0.92
C GLY A 181 34.06 -27.03 -0.37
N ASP A 182 34.92 -27.94 0.12
CA ASP A 182 36.22 -27.68 0.75
C ASP A 182 37.33 -27.26 -0.24
N LEU A 183 36.99 -26.81 -1.45
CA LEU A 183 37.97 -26.31 -2.44
C LEU A 183 38.40 -24.87 -2.09
N GLY A 184 38.81 -24.67 -0.85
CA GLY A 184 39.05 -23.38 -0.21
C GLY A 184 39.86 -22.40 -1.06
N ALA A 185 39.18 -21.39 -1.60
CA ALA A 185 39.79 -20.14 -2.02
C ALA A 185 38.76 -19.06 -2.36
N GLU A 186 37.62 -19.41 -2.97
CA GLU A 186 36.77 -18.38 -3.55
C GLU A 186 35.70 -17.86 -2.56
N PRO A 187 35.56 -16.54 -2.43
CA PRO A 187 34.60 -15.92 -1.54
C PRO A 187 33.13 -16.06 -1.99
N GLY A 188 32.89 -16.38 -3.27
CA GLY A 188 31.60 -16.24 -3.94
C GLY A 188 31.44 -14.86 -4.58
N ALA A 189 30.48 -14.73 -5.51
CA ALA A 189 30.21 -13.50 -6.22
C ALA A 189 28.72 -13.29 -6.50
N VAL A 190 28.36 -12.04 -6.83
CA VAL A 190 27.07 -11.67 -7.41
C VAL A 190 27.32 -10.91 -8.71
N HIS A 191 26.58 -11.27 -9.75
CA HIS A 191 26.67 -10.66 -11.08
C HIS A 191 25.38 -9.92 -11.41
N LEU A 192 25.53 -8.67 -11.84
CA LEU A 192 24.44 -7.76 -12.10
C LEU A 192 24.26 -7.60 -13.60
N TYR A 193 23.02 -7.76 -14.04
CA TYR A 193 22.57 -7.58 -15.41
C TYR A 193 21.52 -6.49 -15.45
N ARG A 194 21.48 -5.75 -16.55
CA ARG A 194 20.43 -4.76 -16.82
C ARG A 194 19.66 -5.15 -18.06
N ARG A 195 18.34 -5.08 -18.00
CA ARG A 195 17.46 -5.31 -19.14
C ARG A 195 17.60 -4.14 -20.12
N GLU A 196 18.07 -4.43 -21.33
CA GLU A 196 18.11 -3.52 -22.47
C GLU A 196 17.17 -4.02 -23.57
N ALA A 197 16.93 -3.25 -24.62
CA ALA A 197 16.06 -3.66 -25.74
C ALA A 197 16.46 -5.01 -26.39
N SER A 198 17.76 -5.35 -26.38
CA SER A 198 18.30 -6.59 -26.93
C SER A 198 18.35 -7.76 -25.96
N GLY A 199 17.89 -7.60 -24.71
CA GLY A 199 17.93 -8.63 -23.67
C GLY A 199 18.73 -8.21 -22.43
N TRP A 200 19.13 -9.19 -21.62
CA TRP A 200 19.86 -8.95 -20.38
C TRP A 200 21.35 -8.73 -20.64
N THR A 201 21.86 -7.55 -20.27
CA THR A 201 23.24 -7.16 -20.52
C THR A 201 24.03 -7.09 -19.22
N PHE A 202 25.16 -7.78 -19.14
CA PHE A 202 26.04 -7.75 -17.98
C PHE A 202 26.56 -6.33 -17.68
N ARG A 203 26.56 -5.95 -16.39
CA ARG A 203 26.99 -4.63 -15.92
C ARG A 203 28.14 -4.68 -14.94
N GLN A 204 28.06 -5.56 -13.95
CA GLN A 204 28.95 -5.52 -12.80
C GLN A 204 29.09 -6.90 -12.16
N SER A 205 30.26 -7.18 -11.61
CA SER A 205 30.46 -8.27 -10.66
C SER A 205 30.84 -7.69 -9.32
N ILE A 206 30.31 -8.27 -8.25
CA ILE A 206 30.54 -7.89 -6.86
C ILE A 206 31.01 -9.13 -6.11
N GLY A 207 32.11 -9.00 -5.36
CA GLY A 207 32.53 -9.97 -4.35
C GLY A 207 32.41 -9.37 -2.96
N PRO A 208 32.58 -10.15 -1.89
CA PRO A 208 32.47 -9.64 -0.53
C PRO A 208 33.58 -8.64 -0.22
N GLU A 209 33.23 -7.64 0.58
CA GLU A 209 34.19 -6.65 1.05
C GLU A 209 35.32 -7.34 1.84
N GLY A 210 36.55 -7.04 1.46
CA GLY A 210 37.76 -7.66 2.03
C GLY A 210 38.10 -9.07 1.48
N GLY A 211 37.34 -9.61 0.52
CA GLY A 211 37.69 -10.85 -0.18
C GLY A 211 37.70 -12.10 0.71
N VAL A 212 36.75 -12.19 1.64
CA VAL A 212 36.73 -13.25 2.65
C VAL A 212 36.33 -14.60 2.03
N ALA A 213 37.32 -15.48 1.87
CA ALA A 213 37.14 -16.84 1.38
C ALA A 213 36.16 -17.64 2.24
N SER A 214 35.48 -18.61 1.62
CA SER A 214 34.55 -19.54 2.30
C SER A 214 33.38 -18.88 3.03
N SER A 215 32.99 -17.66 2.62
CA SER A 215 31.86 -16.95 3.20
C SER A 215 30.50 -17.29 2.56
N ARG A 216 30.53 -17.99 1.42
CA ARG A 216 29.37 -18.23 0.53
C ARG A 216 28.65 -16.94 0.16
N PHE A 217 29.41 -15.89 -0.13
CA PHE A 217 28.84 -14.63 -0.62
C PHE A 217 28.05 -14.87 -1.92
N GLY A 218 26.84 -14.32 -2.01
CA GLY A 218 25.93 -14.56 -3.14
C GLY A 218 25.05 -15.80 -2.98
N ARG A 219 25.07 -16.47 -1.82
CA ARG A 219 24.13 -17.55 -1.47
C ARG A 219 22.68 -17.10 -1.53
N ALA A 220 22.41 -15.88 -1.07
CA ALA A 220 21.12 -15.23 -1.14
C ALA A 220 21.30 -13.80 -1.65
N VAL A 221 20.39 -13.35 -2.50
CA VAL A 221 20.36 -12.00 -3.06
C VAL A 221 18.94 -11.48 -3.01
N ALA A 222 18.77 -10.20 -2.72
CA ALA A 222 17.50 -9.50 -2.83
C ALA A 222 17.73 -8.09 -3.37
N LEU A 223 16.80 -7.61 -4.19
CA LEU A 223 16.87 -6.31 -4.86
C LEU A 223 15.61 -5.49 -4.56
N SER A 224 15.82 -4.21 -4.24
CA SER A 224 14.82 -3.15 -4.33
C SER A 224 15.22 -2.19 -5.46
N ASP A 225 14.53 -1.06 -5.58
CA ASP A 225 14.83 -0.08 -6.63
C ASP A 225 16.22 0.55 -6.40
N ASP A 226 16.56 0.81 -5.14
CA ASP A 226 17.79 1.49 -4.74
C ASP A 226 18.82 0.60 -4.02
N TYR A 227 18.43 -0.60 -3.53
CA TYR A 227 19.28 -1.45 -2.69
C TYR A 227 19.44 -2.88 -3.19
N LEU A 228 20.64 -3.41 -2.97
CA LEU A 228 20.98 -4.82 -3.13
C LEU A 228 21.48 -5.34 -1.79
N ALA A 229 20.86 -6.42 -1.31
CA ALA A 229 21.31 -7.19 -0.16
C ALA A 229 21.94 -8.50 -0.62
N VAL A 230 23.14 -8.81 -0.13
CA VAL A 230 23.84 -10.05 -0.45
C VAL A 230 24.21 -10.81 0.83
N GLY A 231 23.72 -12.03 0.94
CA GLY A 231 24.00 -12.93 2.06
C GLY A 231 25.34 -13.65 1.94
N ALA A 232 26.05 -13.75 3.06
CA ALA A 232 27.27 -14.54 3.23
C ALA A 232 27.20 -15.34 4.55
N PRO A 233 26.36 -16.40 4.61
CA PRO A 233 25.98 -17.06 5.86
C PRO A 233 27.10 -17.84 6.54
N GLU A 234 28.18 -18.18 5.83
CA GLU A 234 29.32 -18.89 6.42
C GLU A 234 30.45 -17.95 6.82
N ARG A 235 30.27 -16.63 6.68
CA ARG A 235 31.27 -15.67 7.13
C ARG A 235 31.39 -15.67 8.65
N ASN A 236 32.62 -15.73 9.14
CA ASN A 236 32.93 -15.44 10.53
C ASN A 236 32.78 -13.93 10.79
N THR A 237 32.27 -13.57 11.97
CA THR A 237 32.44 -12.22 12.51
C THR A 237 33.77 -12.14 13.27
N ASP A 238 34.12 -10.95 13.75
CA ASP A 238 35.35 -10.73 14.53
C ASP A 238 35.44 -11.63 15.78
N THR A 239 34.29 -12.03 16.33
CA THR A 239 34.21 -12.78 17.59
C THR A 239 33.56 -14.15 17.47
N THR A 240 32.84 -14.45 16.38
CA THR A 240 31.95 -15.60 16.30
C THR A 240 32.09 -16.33 14.96
N LYS A 241 32.31 -17.64 15.02
CA LYS A 241 32.46 -18.48 13.83
C LYS A 241 31.12 -18.73 13.15
N THR A 242 31.09 -18.67 11.81
CA THR A 242 29.94 -19.02 10.98
C THR A 242 28.64 -18.31 11.42
N ALA A 243 28.77 -17.13 12.03
CA ALA A 243 27.62 -16.36 12.48
C ALA A 243 26.86 -15.78 11.28
N GLY A 244 27.56 -15.54 10.16
CA GLY A 244 27.01 -15.00 8.92
C GLY A 244 26.92 -13.48 8.92
N VAL A 245 26.88 -12.90 7.72
CA VAL A 245 26.68 -11.46 7.49
C VAL A 245 25.79 -11.23 6.26
N VAL A 246 25.27 -10.01 6.14
CA VAL A 246 24.68 -9.47 4.90
C VAL A 246 25.45 -8.22 4.50
N GLU A 247 25.82 -8.08 3.24
CA GLU A 247 26.39 -6.84 2.71
C GLU A 247 25.36 -6.08 1.89
N MET A 248 25.26 -4.78 2.17
CA MET A 248 24.35 -3.84 1.54
C MET A 248 25.07 -3.00 0.51
N TYR A 249 24.44 -2.85 -0.65
CA TYR A 249 24.91 -2.00 -1.73
C TYR A 249 23.79 -1.05 -2.16
N ALA A 250 24.15 0.18 -2.54
CA ALA A 250 23.23 1.19 -3.04
C ALA A 250 23.53 1.49 -4.52
N LEU A 251 22.48 1.69 -5.32
CA LEU A 251 22.60 2.06 -6.72
C LEU A 251 22.94 3.56 -6.84
N ALA A 252 24.12 3.87 -7.36
CA ALA A 252 24.56 5.25 -7.57
C ALA A 252 25.16 5.40 -8.98
N GLY A 253 24.56 6.26 -9.80
CA GLY A 253 25.04 6.51 -11.17
C GLY A 253 25.04 5.26 -12.07
N GLY A 254 24.13 4.32 -11.83
CA GLY A 254 24.04 3.06 -12.58
C GLY A 254 25.03 1.98 -12.15
N VAL A 255 25.72 2.17 -11.01
CA VAL A 255 26.66 1.21 -10.44
C VAL A 255 26.24 0.90 -9.00
N TRP A 256 26.28 -0.37 -8.62
CA TRP A 256 26.00 -0.82 -7.26
C TRP A 256 27.26 -0.63 -6.40
N THR A 257 27.16 0.20 -5.37
CA THR A 257 28.29 0.57 -4.51
C THR A 257 28.10 0.07 -3.09
N TYR A 258 29.15 -0.49 -2.49
CA TYR A 258 29.11 -0.99 -1.12
C TYR A 258 28.71 0.13 -0.15
N GLN A 259 27.82 -0.18 0.79
CA GLN A 259 27.31 0.75 1.78
C GLN A 259 27.64 0.30 3.20
N GLN A 260 27.30 -0.93 3.56
CA GLN A 260 27.33 -1.40 4.94
C GLN A 260 27.40 -2.93 5.01
N THR A 261 28.07 -3.48 6.02
CA THR A 261 27.94 -4.89 6.42
C THR A 261 27.05 -4.97 7.65
N LEU A 262 26.08 -5.87 7.62
CA LEU A 262 25.11 -6.15 8.67
C LEU A 262 25.41 -7.49 9.35
N THR A 263 25.26 -7.50 10.66
CA THR A 263 25.35 -8.69 11.52
C THR A 263 24.13 -8.75 12.41
N ALA A 264 23.76 -9.94 12.88
CA ALA A 264 22.81 -10.08 13.99
C ALA A 264 23.28 -9.24 15.21
N SER A 265 22.34 -8.68 15.98
CA SER A 265 22.64 -7.89 17.18
C SER A 265 23.32 -8.72 18.28
N ALA A 266 23.01 -10.02 18.33
CA ALA A 266 23.67 -11.01 19.18
C ALA A 266 24.14 -12.22 18.33
N PRO A 267 25.29 -12.11 17.63
CA PRO A 267 25.78 -13.17 16.75
C PRO A 267 26.03 -14.48 17.50
N GLN A 268 25.38 -15.55 17.06
CA GLN A 268 25.57 -16.90 17.59
C GLN A 268 26.48 -17.71 16.68
N ALA A 269 27.23 -18.65 17.24
CA ALA A 269 28.05 -19.54 16.41
C ALA A 269 27.15 -20.43 15.56
N ASP A 270 27.51 -20.58 14.28
CA ASP A 270 26.79 -21.40 13.31
C ASP A 270 25.31 -21.02 13.07
N SER A 271 24.88 -19.80 13.44
CA SER A 271 23.50 -19.33 13.21
C SER A 271 23.19 -19.03 11.75
N GLN A 272 24.22 -18.80 10.94
CA GLN A 272 24.13 -18.57 9.49
C GLN A 272 23.23 -17.38 9.11
N PHE A 273 23.42 -16.23 9.74
CA PHE A 273 22.77 -14.96 9.38
C PHE A 273 23.06 -14.60 7.92
N GLY A 274 22.02 -14.24 7.16
CA GLY A 274 22.13 -14.02 5.71
C GLY A 274 21.91 -15.28 4.88
N TYR A 275 21.30 -16.32 5.47
CA TYR A 275 20.95 -17.54 4.74
C TYR A 275 19.93 -17.29 3.63
N ALA A 276 18.94 -16.45 3.93
CA ALA A 276 17.98 -15.90 2.97
C ALA A 276 17.72 -14.43 3.32
N VAL A 277 17.37 -13.63 2.32
CA VAL A 277 17.14 -12.19 2.45
C VAL A 277 15.93 -11.78 1.62
N ALA A 278 15.17 -10.80 2.10
CA ALA A 278 14.10 -10.14 1.35
C ALA A 278 14.12 -8.64 1.67
N ILE A 279 13.91 -7.78 0.68
CA ILE A 279 14.15 -6.33 0.82
C ILE A 279 13.10 -5.50 0.09
N SER A 280 12.81 -4.33 0.66
CA SER A 280 12.17 -3.17 0.05
C SER A 280 13.09 -1.95 0.24
N ASP A 281 12.70 -0.77 -0.24
CA ASP A 281 13.53 0.43 -0.03
C ASP A 281 13.63 0.87 1.44
N GLU A 282 12.71 0.42 2.30
CA GLU A 282 12.65 0.83 3.71
C GLU A 282 12.92 -0.31 4.71
N THR A 283 12.58 -1.55 4.36
CA THR A 283 12.68 -2.71 5.25
C THR A 283 13.47 -3.85 4.62
N LEU A 284 14.36 -4.47 5.40
CA LEU A 284 15.14 -5.64 5.06
C LEU A 284 14.89 -6.74 6.08
N PHE A 285 14.60 -7.94 5.60
CA PHE A 285 14.51 -9.15 6.39
C PHE A 285 15.70 -10.06 6.13
N VAL A 286 16.30 -10.56 7.21
CA VAL A 286 17.46 -11.44 7.13
C VAL A 286 17.24 -12.70 7.95
N VAL A 287 17.35 -13.86 7.33
CA VAL A 287 17.23 -15.15 8.01
C VAL A 287 18.54 -15.55 8.67
N SER A 288 18.45 -16.00 9.92
CA SER A 288 19.43 -16.83 10.63
C SER A 288 18.84 -18.22 10.87
N ARG A 289 19.10 -19.18 9.96
CA ARG A 289 18.39 -20.48 9.94
C ARG A 289 18.61 -21.37 11.16
N PHE A 290 19.67 -21.14 11.93
CA PHE A 290 20.00 -21.92 13.13
C PHE A 290 20.07 -21.05 14.38
N ASP A 291 19.46 -19.87 14.36
CA ASP A 291 19.33 -19.05 15.55
C ASP A 291 18.52 -19.78 16.65
N SER A 292 18.97 -19.63 17.89
CA SER A 292 18.35 -20.26 19.06
C SER A 292 17.54 -19.31 19.96
N GLN A 293 17.23 -18.09 19.50
CA GLN A 293 16.50 -17.08 20.26
C GLN A 293 15.12 -17.57 20.72
N PHE A 294 14.38 -18.28 19.85
CA PHE A 294 13.01 -18.72 20.12
C PHE A 294 12.92 -20.18 20.59
N ALA A 295 13.73 -21.05 20.00
CA ALA A 295 13.96 -22.44 20.45
C ALA A 295 15.28 -22.94 19.84
N SER A 296 15.84 -24.03 20.36
CA SER A 296 17.17 -24.53 19.94
C SER A 296 17.26 -24.72 18.42
N GLN A 297 18.06 -23.90 17.75
CA GLN A 297 18.24 -23.88 16.29
C GLN A 297 16.92 -23.83 15.52
N ALA A 298 15.90 -23.15 16.06
CA ALA A 298 14.59 -23.05 15.42
C ALA A 298 14.61 -22.16 14.18
N GLY A 299 15.56 -21.22 14.11
CA GLY A 299 15.63 -20.18 13.11
C GLY A 299 14.96 -18.88 13.57
N ALA A 300 15.42 -17.75 13.03
CA ALA A 300 14.87 -16.42 13.28
C ALA A 300 14.99 -15.55 12.01
N VAL A 301 14.08 -14.57 11.90
CA VAL A 301 14.15 -13.51 10.87
C VAL A 301 14.44 -12.19 11.56
N HIS A 302 15.56 -11.57 11.26
CA HIS A 302 15.93 -10.26 11.79
C HIS A 302 15.42 -9.16 10.87
N VAL A 303 14.73 -8.17 11.45
CA VAL A 303 14.21 -7.01 10.73
C VAL A 303 15.24 -5.88 10.81
N PHE A 304 15.50 -5.24 9.69
CA PHE A 304 16.29 -4.00 9.61
C PHE A 304 15.44 -2.93 8.94
N GLU A 305 15.42 -1.75 9.54
CA GLU A 305 14.69 -0.59 9.04
C GLU A 305 15.68 0.48 8.62
N ARG A 306 15.34 1.20 7.55
CA ARG A 306 16.16 2.30 7.06
C ARG A 306 15.96 3.53 7.92
N SER A 307 17.03 4.06 8.51
CA SER A 307 17.01 5.29 9.29
C SER A 307 18.28 6.10 9.09
N GLY A 308 18.14 7.40 8.79
CA GLY A 308 19.27 8.31 8.58
C GLY A 308 20.23 7.89 7.45
N GLY A 309 19.73 7.16 6.44
CA GLY A 309 20.53 6.65 5.33
C GLY A 309 21.33 5.38 5.64
N ALA A 310 21.11 4.73 6.79
CA ALA A 310 21.70 3.46 7.17
C ALA A 310 20.62 2.41 7.47
N TRP A 311 21.01 1.14 7.43
CA TRP A 311 20.16 0.03 7.87
C TRP A 311 20.40 -0.22 9.35
N VAL A 312 19.33 -0.12 10.15
CA VAL A 312 19.37 -0.23 11.61
C VAL A 312 18.61 -1.48 12.03
N SER A 313 19.22 -2.30 12.89
CA SER A 313 18.58 -3.50 13.44
C SER A 313 17.33 -3.12 14.24
N GLY A 314 16.22 -3.77 13.91
CA GLY A 314 14.99 -3.78 14.68
C GLY A 314 14.80 -5.11 15.40
N ASP A 315 13.55 -5.52 15.52
CA ASP A 315 13.14 -6.77 16.17
C ASP A 315 13.53 -8.01 15.36
N ALA A 316 13.48 -9.17 16.03
CA ALA A 316 13.53 -10.46 15.36
C ALA A 316 12.17 -11.15 15.46
N LEU A 317 11.78 -11.80 14.38
CA LEU A 317 10.54 -12.56 14.23
C LEU A 317 10.85 -14.05 14.31
N GLY A 318 9.94 -14.80 14.91
CA GLY A 318 10.01 -16.25 15.06
C GLY A 318 8.65 -16.87 14.82
N ALA A 319 8.64 -18.15 14.44
CA ALA A 319 7.43 -18.94 14.27
C ALA A 319 6.46 -18.79 15.46
N THR A 320 5.16 -18.84 15.20
CA THR A 320 4.12 -18.82 16.23
C THR A 320 4.14 -20.07 17.13
N SER A 321 4.70 -21.17 16.64
CA SER A 321 4.94 -22.40 17.40
C SER A 321 6.39 -22.86 17.19
N PRO A 322 7.36 -22.20 17.85
CA PRO A 322 8.77 -22.50 17.61
C PRO A 322 9.13 -23.87 18.20
N ALA A 323 9.68 -24.73 17.35
CA ALA A 323 10.19 -26.05 17.74
C ALA A 323 11.72 -26.10 17.58
N PRO A 324 12.44 -26.89 18.41
CA PRO A 324 13.85 -27.15 18.17
C PRO A 324 14.06 -27.66 16.74
N ARG A 325 14.96 -27.02 15.98
CA ARG A 325 15.21 -27.32 14.56
C ARG A 325 13.96 -27.25 13.69
N GLY A 326 13.03 -26.35 14.01
CA GLY A 326 11.76 -26.15 13.31
C GLY A 326 11.90 -25.60 11.87
N GLY A 327 13.09 -25.12 11.48
CA GLY A 327 13.37 -24.67 10.12
C GLY A 327 12.69 -23.36 9.75
N PHE A 328 12.38 -22.49 10.72
CA PHE A 328 11.79 -21.19 10.46
C PHE A 328 12.76 -20.30 9.66
N GLY A 329 12.33 -19.82 8.50
CA GLY A 329 13.15 -19.05 7.58
C GLY A 329 13.82 -19.88 6.48
N GLU A 330 13.42 -21.15 6.28
CA GLU A 330 13.94 -21.94 5.16
C GLU A 330 13.63 -21.30 3.79
N SER A 331 12.48 -20.65 3.68
CA SER A 331 12.11 -19.80 2.55
C SER A 331 11.50 -18.48 3.06
N ILE A 332 11.65 -17.42 2.27
CA ILE A 332 11.14 -16.09 2.60
C ILE A 332 10.68 -15.38 1.33
N ALA A 333 9.57 -14.67 1.42
CA ALA A 333 9.11 -13.75 0.37
C ALA A 333 8.55 -12.48 1.03
N PHE A 334 8.73 -11.35 0.36
CA PHE A 334 8.24 -10.05 0.81
C PHE A 334 7.82 -9.23 -0.40
N ASP A 335 6.64 -8.61 -0.37
CA ASP A 335 6.14 -7.72 -1.43
C ASP A 335 6.17 -6.23 -1.07
N GLY A 336 6.52 -5.89 0.17
CA GLY A 336 6.47 -4.53 0.70
C GLY A 336 5.52 -4.38 1.89
N GLU A 337 4.53 -5.26 2.00
CA GLU A 337 3.47 -5.17 3.01
C GLU A 337 3.31 -6.48 3.77
N LEU A 338 3.33 -7.60 3.04
CA LEU A 338 3.19 -8.94 3.58
C LEU A 338 4.54 -9.68 3.49
N LEU A 339 4.97 -10.23 4.62
CA LEU A 339 6.11 -11.13 4.71
C LEU A 339 5.59 -12.56 4.87
N GLY A 340 5.97 -13.46 3.96
CA GLY A 340 5.76 -14.90 4.10
C GLY A 340 7.05 -15.60 4.51
N VAL A 341 7.02 -16.39 5.59
CA VAL A 341 8.18 -17.16 6.07
C VAL A 341 7.84 -18.64 6.18
N GLY A 342 8.51 -19.46 5.38
CA GLY A 342 8.35 -20.91 5.40
C GLY A 342 9.04 -21.57 6.58
N GLU A 343 8.45 -22.65 7.06
CA GLU A 343 9.00 -23.51 8.09
C GLU A 343 8.74 -24.99 7.76
N HIS A 344 9.81 -25.77 7.65
CA HIS A 344 9.69 -27.22 7.72
C HIS A 344 10.88 -27.78 8.49
N ALA A 345 10.59 -28.62 9.49
CA ALA A 345 11.65 -29.21 10.29
C ALA A 345 12.39 -30.30 9.51
N ASP A 346 13.63 -30.58 9.91
CA ASP A 346 14.36 -31.75 9.42
C ASP A 346 13.72 -33.03 9.99
N PRO A 347 13.25 -33.97 9.15
CA PRO A 347 12.58 -35.19 9.62
C PRO A 347 13.47 -36.12 10.44
N SER A 348 14.80 -35.98 10.32
CA SER A 348 15.73 -36.73 11.17
C SER A 348 15.76 -36.22 12.62
N GLN A 349 15.18 -35.04 12.90
CA GLN A 349 15.30 -34.33 14.18
C GLN A 349 13.95 -33.92 14.79
N ALA A 350 12.90 -33.71 13.98
CA ALA A 350 11.53 -33.56 14.45
C ALA A 350 10.90 -34.93 14.65
N GLY A 351 10.14 -35.14 15.73
CA GLY A 351 9.53 -36.42 16.12
C GLY A 351 8.46 -36.99 15.16
N GLY A 352 8.60 -36.81 13.85
CA GLY A 352 7.85 -37.49 12.80
C GLY A 352 6.90 -36.61 11.98
N ASP A 353 6.59 -35.38 12.41
CA ASP A 353 5.72 -34.45 11.66
C ASP A 353 6.53 -33.26 11.12
N VAL A 354 6.84 -33.31 9.83
CA VAL A 354 7.50 -32.26 9.04
C VAL A 354 6.59 -31.72 7.94
N ARG A 355 5.26 -31.80 8.16
CA ARG A 355 4.24 -31.27 7.23
C ARG A 355 4.53 -29.84 6.81
N GLY A 356 5.15 -29.06 7.69
CA GLY A 356 5.57 -27.68 7.44
C GLY A 356 4.42 -26.69 7.57
N ALA A 357 4.76 -25.40 7.58
CA ALA A 357 3.83 -24.28 7.66
C ALA A 357 4.45 -23.04 6.99
N VAL A 358 3.65 -22.00 6.83
CA VAL A 358 4.12 -20.64 6.51
C VAL A 358 3.55 -19.70 7.55
N THR A 359 4.40 -18.96 8.25
CA THR A 359 3.94 -17.87 9.09
C THR A 359 4.02 -16.57 8.30
N THR A 360 2.90 -15.86 8.22
CA THR A 360 2.80 -14.57 7.54
C THR A 360 2.79 -13.42 8.54
N TYR A 361 3.45 -12.32 8.19
CA TYR A 361 3.51 -11.11 9.00
C TYR A 361 3.13 -9.90 8.16
N HIS A 362 2.50 -8.93 8.80
CA HIS A 362 2.21 -7.63 8.21
C HIS A 362 2.72 -6.52 9.13
N ARG A 363 2.89 -5.31 8.56
CA ARG A 363 3.31 -4.15 9.35
C ARG A 363 2.09 -3.53 10.03
N GLY A 364 2.04 -3.63 11.36
CA GLY A 364 1.08 -2.90 12.18
C GLY A 364 1.61 -1.53 12.60
N THR A 365 1.21 -1.03 13.78
CA THR A 365 1.65 0.30 14.25
C THR A 365 3.08 0.30 14.76
N GLY A 366 4.04 0.32 13.82
CA GLY A 366 5.47 0.41 14.11
C GLY A 366 6.17 -0.91 14.43
N THR A 367 5.45 -2.05 14.40
CA THR A 367 5.98 -3.40 14.61
C THR A 367 5.43 -4.37 13.57
N TRP A 368 6.18 -5.44 13.31
CA TRP A 368 5.70 -6.55 12.48
C TRP A 368 4.88 -7.53 13.33
N GLU A 369 3.65 -7.78 12.90
CA GLU A 369 2.66 -8.58 13.62
C GLU A 369 2.35 -9.84 12.81
N VAL A 370 2.10 -10.96 13.50
CA VAL A 370 1.64 -12.18 12.82
C VAL A 370 0.25 -11.91 12.25
N LEU A 371 0.10 -12.11 10.94
CA LEU A 371 -1.21 -12.12 10.29
C LEU A 371 -1.85 -13.51 10.45
N GLU A 372 -1.21 -14.53 9.90
CA GLU A 372 -1.73 -15.90 9.93
C GLU A 372 -0.60 -16.94 9.87
N ARG A 373 -0.82 -18.10 10.50
CA ARG A 373 -0.02 -19.30 10.28
C ARG A 373 -0.76 -20.24 9.35
N LEU A 374 -0.29 -20.35 8.12
CA LEU A 374 -0.83 -21.23 7.09
C LEU A 374 -0.27 -22.65 7.26
N VAL A 375 -1.17 -23.63 7.23
CA VAL A 375 -0.86 -25.05 7.16
C VAL A 375 -1.70 -25.67 6.03
N PRO A 376 -1.28 -26.80 5.45
CA PRO A 376 -2.14 -27.52 4.50
C PRO A 376 -3.50 -27.84 5.13
N ASP A 377 -4.57 -27.69 4.37
CA ASP A 377 -5.92 -27.98 4.81
C ASP A 377 -6.40 -29.39 4.41
N GLY A 378 -7.39 -29.90 5.14
CA GLY A 378 -8.23 -31.03 4.72
C GLY A 378 -7.48 -32.26 4.18
N ALA A 379 -7.60 -32.48 2.87
CA ALA A 379 -7.13 -33.67 2.15
C ALA A 379 -5.67 -33.58 1.67
N LEU A 380 -4.98 -32.47 1.95
CA LEU A 380 -3.58 -32.24 1.64
C LEU A 380 -2.75 -32.18 2.93
N GLY A 381 -1.44 -32.38 2.83
CA GLY A 381 -0.53 -32.26 3.96
C GLY A 381 -0.26 -33.59 4.64
N SER A 382 0.36 -34.53 3.92
CA SER A 382 1.01 -35.67 4.57
C SER A 382 2.04 -35.19 5.63
N PRO A 383 2.38 -36.02 6.63
CA PRO A 383 3.37 -35.64 7.65
C PRO A 383 4.74 -35.25 7.09
N ASP A 384 5.02 -35.53 5.82
CA ASP A 384 6.24 -35.22 5.11
C ASP A 384 6.08 -34.16 4.01
N ALA A 385 4.91 -33.51 3.89
CA ALA A 385 4.59 -32.61 2.77
C ALA A 385 5.57 -31.44 2.55
N ARG A 386 6.25 -30.99 3.63
CA ARG A 386 7.15 -29.82 3.63
C ARG A 386 6.52 -28.58 3.00
N PHE A 387 5.27 -28.34 3.35
CA PHE A 387 4.60 -27.09 3.04
C PHE A 387 5.41 -25.90 3.57
N GLY A 388 5.61 -24.87 2.76
CA GLY A 388 6.51 -23.77 3.06
C GLY A 388 7.95 -24.00 2.58
N HIS A 389 8.22 -25.07 1.83
CA HIS A 389 9.54 -25.30 1.23
C HIS A 389 9.95 -24.17 0.28
N ALA A 390 9.01 -23.67 -0.51
CA ALA A 390 9.17 -22.51 -1.36
C ALA A 390 7.98 -21.59 -1.17
N VAL A 391 8.23 -20.30 -0.96
CA VAL A 391 7.22 -19.26 -0.79
C VAL A 391 7.53 -18.14 -1.76
N ALA A 392 6.52 -17.66 -2.48
CA ALA A 392 6.65 -16.49 -3.33
C ALA A 392 5.42 -15.58 -3.20
N LEU A 393 5.66 -14.28 -3.30
CA LEU A 393 4.65 -13.24 -3.34
C LEU A 393 4.78 -12.48 -4.66
N GLY A 394 3.65 -12.14 -5.27
CA GLY A 394 3.64 -11.31 -6.47
C GLY A 394 2.24 -10.91 -6.89
N GLY A 395 2.04 -9.62 -7.14
CA GLY A 395 0.69 -9.07 -7.33
C GLY A 395 -0.15 -9.25 -6.06
N ASP A 396 -1.37 -9.74 -6.22
CA ASP A 396 -2.33 -10.05 -5.16
C ASP A 396 -2.24 -11.53 -4.72
N ARG A 397 -1.10 -12.19 -4.90
CA ARG A 397 -0.96 -13.65 -4.69
C ARG A 397 0.21 -14.00 -3.77
N LEU A 398 -0.09 -14.87 -2.81
CA LEU A 398 0.87 -15.69 -2.07
C LEU A 398 0.79 -17.11 -2.59
N VAL A 399 1.93 -17.70 -2.97
CA VAL A 399 2.02 -19.10 -3.42
C VAL A 399 3.03 -19.87 -2.58
N VAL A 400 2.68 -21.12 -2.28
CA VAL A 400 3.45 -21.98 -1.38
C VAL A 400 3.59 -23.38 -1.96
N GLY A 401 4.82 -23.85 -2.07
CA GLY A 401 5.15 -25.22 -2.49
C GLY A 401 5.18 -26.21 -1.32
N ALA A 402 4.66 -27.41 -1.58
CA ALA A 402 4.73 -28.59 -0.72
C ALA A 402 5.19 -29.79 -1.56
N PRO A 403 6.50 -29.87 -1.86
CA PRO A 403 7.03 -30.80 -2.86
C PRO A 403 6.93 -32.27 -2.46
N ASP A 404 6.81 -32.56 -1.17
CA ASP A 404 6.92 -33.92 -0.66
C ASP A 404 5.54 -34.46 -0.24
N ASP A 405 4.45 -33.79 -0.60
CA ASP A 405 3.10 -34.23 -0.25
C ASP A 405 2.73 -35.56 -0.90
N GLN A 406 2.42 -36.53 -0.04
CA GLN A 406 1.95 -37.87 -0.38
C GLN A 406 0.46 -38.08 -0.03
N ALA A 407 -0.26 -37.03 0.38
CA ALA A 407 -1.68 -37.13 0.73
C ALA A 407 -2.59 -36.95 -0.49
N SER A 408 -2.10 -36.25 -1.52
CA SER A 408 -2.82 -36.05 -2.78
C SER A 408 -3.02 -37.35 -3.58
N ALA A 409 -4.01 -37.33 -4.48
CA ALA A 409 -4.37 -38.49 -5.30
C ALA A 409 -3.23 -38.99 -6.22
N THR A 410 -2.24 -38.13 -6.50
CA THR A 410 -1.09 -38.41 -7.35
C THR A 410 0.21 -38.61 -6.58
N GLU A 411 0.23 -38.36 -5.26
CA GLU A 411 1.44 -38.46 -4.41
C GLU A 411 2.64 -37.68 -4.96
N SER A 412 2.40 -36.48 -5.52
CA SER A 412 3.36 -35.77 -6.37
C SER A 412 3.75 -34.36 -5.90
N GLY A 413 3.43 -34.00 -4.67
CA GLY A 413 3.51 -32.61 -4.20
C GLY A 413 2.43 -31.68 -4.79
N PHE A 414 2.33 -30.47 -4.26
CA PHE A 414 1.39 -29.44 -4.73
C PHE A 414 1.92 -28.01 -4.55
N VAL A 415 1.29 -27.06 -5.23
CA VAL A 415 1.44 -25.62 -4.98
C VAL A 415 0.10 -25.03 -4.57
N ALA A 416 0.01 -24.49 -3.36
CA ALA A 416 -1.19 -23.81 -2.87
C ALA A 416 -1.08 -22.30 -3.07
N SER A 417 -2.23 -21.64 -3.19
CA SER A 417 -2.31 -20.20 -3.42
C SER A 417 -3.36 -19.52 -2.54
N TRP A 418 -3.03 -18.30 -2.14
CA TRP A 418 -3.90 -17.38 -1.44
C TRP A 418 -3.96 -16.06 -2.20
N GLU A 419 -5.12 -15.45 -2.15
CA GLU A 419 -5.30 -14.05 -2.49
C GLU A 419 -5.00 -13.19 -1.28
N ILE A 420 -4.20 -12.15 -1.51
CA ILE A 420 -3.95 -11.09 -0.55
C ILE A 420 -5.06 -10.08 -0.73
N ILE A 421 -5.90 -9.92 0.28
CA ILE A 421 -7.02 -8.99 0.26
C ILE A 421 -6.64 -7.78 1.12
N HIS A 422 -6.61 -6.63 0.48
CA HIS A 422 -6.54 -5.32 1.11
C HIS A 422 -7.95 -4.81 1.29
N THR A 423 -8.42 -4.80 2.54
CA THR A 423 -9.70 -4.19 2.88
C THR A 423 -9.47 -2.80 3.43
N GLU A 424 -9.91 -1.80 2.66
CA GLU A 424 -9.94 -0.42 3.13
C GLU A 424 -11.03 -0.29 4.21
N THR A 425 -10.71 0.36 5.33
CA THR A 425 -11.69 0.64 6.40
C THR A 425 -12.62 1.79 6.05
N THR A 426 -12.18 2.67 5.15
CA THR A 426 -12.87 3.82 4.59
C THR A 426 -12.19 4.03 3.23
N GLY A 427 -12.93 4.33 2.17
CA GLY A 427 -12.34 4.42 0.82
C GLY A 427 -13.35 4.21 -0.29
N SER A 428 -12.95 4.48 -1.54
CA SER A 428 -13.79 4.15 -2.68
C SER A 428 -13.76 2.65 -2.97
N CYS A 429 -14.86 2.09 -3.41
CA CYS A 429 -14.96 0.67 -3.73
C CYS A 429 -15.82 0.41 -4.98
N GLY A 430 -15.55 -0.71 -5.65
CA GLY A 430 -16.40 -1.31 -6.68
C GLY A 430 -17.25 -2.46 -6.18
N GLU A 431 -16.75 -3.23 -5.20
CA GLU A 431 -17.44 -4.38 -4.60
C GLU A 431 -17.25 -4.46 -3.08
N GLY A 432 -18.16 -5.16 -2.39
CA GLY A 432 -18.13 -5.25 -0.92
C GLY A 432 -16.87 -5.89 -0.34
N ILE A 433 -16.19 -6.75 -1.11
CA ILE A 433 -14.97 -7.43 -0.68
C ILE A 433 -13.76 -6.49 -0.51
N GLU A 434 -13.81 -5.30 -1.13
CA GLU A 434 -12.77 -4.27 -1.00
C GLU A 434 -12.88 -3.51 0.33
N CYS A 435 -13.96 -3.72 1.07
CA CYS A 435 -14.29 -3.01 2.30
C CYS A 435 -14.16 -3.93 3.51
N ALA A 436 -13.51 -3.47 4.58
CA ALA A 436 -13.34 -4.26 5.81
C ALA A 436 -14.68 -4.66 6.44
N SER A 437 -15.69 -3.82 6.26
CA SER A 437 -17.07 -4.06 6.67
C SER A 437 -17.82 -5.09 5.79
N GLY A 438 -17.31 -5.40 4.59
CA GLY A 438 -18.03 -6.16 3.57
C GLY A 438 -19.07 -5.35 2.80
N HIS A 439 -19.17 -4.03 3.03
CA HIS A 439 -20.25 -3.19 2.51
C HIS A 439 -19.73 -2.07 1.60
N CYS A 440 -19.81 -2.30 0.29
CA CYS A 440 -19.57 -1.25 -0.70
C CYS A 440 -20.90 -0.62 -1.11
N VAL A 441 -21.16 0.60 -0.65
CA VAL A 441 -22.39 1.33 -0.93
C VAL A 441 -22.05 2.74 -1.41
N ASP A 442 -22.71 3.18 -2.47
CA ASP A 442 -22.41 4.45 -3.15
C ASP A 442 -20.97 4.58 -3.68
N GLY A 443 -20.33 3.45 -3.95
CA GLY A 443 -18.91 3.41 -4.33
C GLY A 443 -17.97 3.78 -3.19
N VAL A 444 -18.42 3.65 -1.94
CA VAL A 444 -17.65 3.92 -0.72
C VAL A 444 -17.80 2.76 0.27
N CYS A 445 -16.74 2.41 0.99
CA CYS A 445 -16.77 1.41 2.06
C CYS A 445 -17.57 1.90 3.27
N CYS A 446 -18.80 1.42 3.41
CA CYS A 446 -19.77 1.77 4.46
C CYS A 446 -19.50 0.94 5.73
N ASP A 447 -19.63 1.53 6.92
CA ASP A 447 -19.50 0.85 8.21
C ASP A 447 -20.56 -0.26 8.45
N GLN A 448 -21.63 -0.27 7.66
CA GLN A 448 -22.77 -1.18 7.74
C GLN A 448 -23.44 -1.30 6.34
N PRO A 449 -24.45 -2.16 6.10
CA PRO A 449 -24.92 -2.43 4.73
C PRO A 449 -25.68 -1.28 4.06
N CYS A 450 -26.00 -0.20 4.80
CA CYS A 450 -26.64 0.98 4.23
C CYS A 450 -27.94 0.63 3.42
N ASP A 451 -28.69 -0.43 3.81
CA ASP A 451 -29.81 -1.02 3.05
C ASP A 451 -31.22 -0.57 3.51
N GLY A 452 -31.25 0.40 4.44
CA GLY A 452 -32.49 0.99 4.94
C GLY A 452 -33.10 2.00 3.96
N THR A 453 -34.35 2.38 4.18
CA THR A 453 -34.96 3.49 3.44
C THR A 453 -34.33 4.82 3.84
N CYS A 454 -34.02 5.66 2.87
CA CYS A 454 -33.49 7.00 3.03
C CYS A 454 -32.16 7.05 3.79
N VAL A 455 -31.30 6.07 3.56
CA VAL A 455 -29.92 6.07 4.06
C VAL A 455 -28.93 5.95 2.91
N ALA A 456 -27.75 6.52 3.09
CA ALA A 456 -26.68 6.46 2.12
C ALA A 456 -25.32 6.37 2.85
N CYS A 457 -24.29 5.93 2.13
CA CYS A 457 -22.92 5.88 2.64
C CYS A 457 -22.13 7.13 2.26
N SER A 458 -22.28 7.55 1.01
CA SER A 458 -21.52 8.69 0.49
C SER A 458 -22.06 10.00 1.04
N ALA A 459 -21.16 10.90 1.41
CA ALA A 459 -21.48 12.28 1.79
C ALA A 459 -22.25 12.99 0.65
N ALA A 460 -21.94 12.66 -0.61
CA ALA A 460 -22.62 13.20 -1.78
C ALA A 460 -24.11 12.85 -1.82
N LYS A 461 -24.48 11.59 -1.56
CA LYS A 461 -25.90 11.19 -1.52
C LYS A 461 -26.58 11.56 -0.22
N LYS A 462 -25.89 11.45 0.92
CA LYS A 462 -26.43 11.90 2.20
C LYS A 462 -26.72 13.41 2.21
N GLY A 463 -25.90 14.20 1.50
CA GLY A 463 -25.90 15.67 1.60
C GLY A 463 -25.24 16.19 2.88
N GLN A 464 -24.70 15.29 3.73
CA GLN A 464 -24.06 15.59 5.01
C GLN A 464 -23.13 14.44 5.46
N GLY A 465 -22.27 14.73 6.45
CA GLY A 465 -21.37 13.74 7.06
C GLY A 465 -20.16 13.40 6.19
N GLU A 466 -19.32 12.48 6.68
CA GLU A 466 -18.16 11.95 5.95
C GLU A 466 -18.52 10.68 5.17
N ASP A 467 -17.79 10.41 4.10
CA ASP A 467 -17.85 9.15 3.36
C ASP A 467 -17.54 7.96 4.29
N GLY A 468 -18.25 6.84 4.13
CA GLY A 468 -17.99 5.60 4.85
C GLY A 468 -18.84 5.37 6.10
N THR A 469 -19.61 6.35 6.56
CA THR A 469 -20.59 6.17 7.64
C THR A 469 -22.01 6.12 7.08
N CYS A 470 -22.74 5.02 7.28
CA CYS A 470 -24.16 4.96 6.98
C CYS A 470 -24.91 6.01 7.77
N GLY A 471 -25.72 6.82 7.08
CA GLY A 471 -26.54 7.81 7.75
C GLY A 471 -27.75 8.23 6.92
N PRO A 472 -28.70 8.93 7.56
CA PRO A 472 -29.89 9.39 6.88
C PRO A 472 -29.55 10.46 5.83
N ILE A 473 -30.22 10.34 4.68
CA ILE A 473 -30.20 11.34 3.61
C ILE A 473 -30.92 12.60 4.11
N VAL A 474 -30.30 13.77 3.90
CA VAL A 474 -30.82 15.09 4.31
C VAL A 474 -32.23 15.30 3.77
N LYS A 475 -33.05 15.94 4.60
CA LYS A 475 -34.47 16.22 4.30
C LYS A 475 -34.65 16.86 2.92
N GLY A 476 -35.59 16.32 2.14
CA GLY A 476 -35.98 16.85 0.83
C GLY A 476 -35.17 16.33 -0.35
N LEU A 477 -34.14 15.51 -0.12
CA LEU A 477 -33.43 14.78 -1.17
C LEU A 477 -33.97 13.36 -1.31
N ASP A 478 -33.89 12.80 -2.51
CA ASP A 478 -34.14 11.38 -2.79
C ASP A 478 -33.25 10.92 -3.97
N PRO A 479 -31.92 10.84 -3.75
CA PRO A 479 -30.96 10.50 -4.80
C PRO A 479 -31.12 9.07 -5.32
N ASP A 480 -31.70 8.18 -4.51
CA ASP A 480 -31.85 6.75 -4.81
C ASP A 480 -33.30 6.35 -5.16
N ALA A 481 -34.22 7.33 -5.24
CA ALA A 481 -35.63 7.14 -5.59
C ALA A 481 -36.34 6.11 -4.69
N GLU A 482 -36.03 6.15 -3.39
CA GLU A 482 -36.55 5.22 -2.39
C GLU A 482 -37.92 5.63 -1.86
N CYS A 483 -38.32 6.86 -2.13
CA CYS A 483 -39.62 7.40 -1.75
C CYS A 483 -40.55 7.43 -2.97
N PRO A 484 -41.29 6.34 -3.24
CA PRO A 484 -42.27 6.34 -4.33
C PRO A 484 -43.43 7.28 -3.99
N ALA A 485 -43.96 7.94 -5.02
CA ALA A 485 -45.22 8.67 -4.91
C ALA A 485 -46.34 7.71 -4.49
N ASP A 486 -47.15 8.10 -3.49
CA ASP A 486 -48.30 7.32 -3.05
C ASP A 486 -49.57 7.79 -3.77
N PRO A 487 -50.05 7.10 -4.82
CA PRO A 487 -51.26 7.49 -5.53
C PRO A 487 -52.55 7.32 -4.70
N SER A 488 -52.47 6.69 -3.52
CA SER A 488 -53.59 6.52 -2.60
C SER A 488 -53.67 7.60 -1.51
N ALA A 489 -52.65 8.46 -1.39
CA ALA A 489 -52.66 9.59 -0.47
C ALA A 489 -53.68 10.65 -0.93
N ALA A 490 -54.65 10.97 -0.08
CA ALA A 490 -55.76 11.87 -0.41
C ALA A 490 -55.39 13.36 -0.56
N ASN A 491 -54.10 13.73 -0.46
CA ASN A 491 -53.58 15.10 -0.42
C ASN A 491 -52.39 15.27 -1.40
N ALA A 492 -51.78 16.47 -1.43
CA ALA A 492 -50.63 16.86 -2.28
C ALA A 492 -49.41 15.90 -2.29
N CYS A 493 -49.38 14.89 -1.43
CA CYS A 493 -48.39 13.81 -1.36
C CYS A 493 -48.51 12.79 -2.50
N ALA A 494 -49.55 12.87 -3.34
CA ALA A 494 -49.69 12.00 -4.51
C ALA A 494 -48.72 12.32 -5.66
N ALA A 495 -48.00 13.45 -5.57
CA ALA A 495 -47.12 13.94 -6.64
C ALA A 495 -45.63 13.68 -6.38
N GLU A 496 -45.11 13.97 -5.18
CA GLU A 496 -43.68 13.83 -4.86
C GLU A 496 -43.49 13.50 -3.35
N SER A 497 -42.60 12.56 -3.04
CA SER A 497 -42.15 12.19 -1.69
C SER A 497 -40.62 12.15 -1.69
N ALA A 498 -40.00 12.46 -0.56
CA ALA A 498 -38.53 12.49 -0.43
C ALA A 498 -38.11 12.11 0.98
N CYS A 499 -36.80 12.02 1.24
CA CYS A 499 -36.30 11.64 2.55
C CYS A 499 -36.60 12.69 3.63
N SER A 500 -36.88 12.21 4.85
CA SER A 500 -37.26 13.03 6.01
C SER A 500 -36.06 13.65 6.75
N GLY A 501 -34.85 13.15 6.51
CA GLY A 501 -33.69 13.39 7.37
C GLY A 501 -33.53 12.38 8.51
N GLU A 502 -34.46 11.43 8.66
CA GLU A 502 -34.52 10.46 9.75
C GLU A 502 -34.77 9.02 9.22
N ALA A 503 -34.07 8.62 8.15
CA ALA A 503 -34.13 7.27 7.57
C ALA A 503 -35.58 6.79 7.29
N SER A 504 -36.39 7.70 6.76
CA SER A 504 -37.80 7.48 6.42
C SER A 504 -38.22 8.44 5.32
N CYS A 505 -39.29 8.10 4.59
CA CYS A 505 -39.90 9.01 3.62
C CYS A 505 -40.82 10.01 4.31
N ASP A 506 -40.71 11.28 3.92
CA ASP A 506 -41.65 12.35 4.27
C ASP A 506 -42.38 12.81 3.01
N CYS A 507 -43.59 13.33 3.22
CA CYS A 507 -44.33 13.95 2.13
C CYS A 507 -43.73 15.35 1.86
N VAL A 508 -43.20 15.54 0.66
CA VAL A 508 -42.84 16.87 0.18
C VAL A 508 -44.11 17.48 -0.37
N VAL A 509 -44.86 18.18 0.48
CA VAL A 509 -45.88 19.10 -0.03
C VAL A 509 -45.11 20.27 -0.65
N PRO A 510 -45.16 20.51 -1.98
CA PRO A 510 -44.58 21.71 -2.56
C PRO A 510 -45.21 22.88 -1.83
N GLY A 511 -44.36 23.71 -1.22
CA GLY A 511 -44.75 24.77 -0.29
C GLY A 511 -46.02 25.48 -0.76
N THR A 512 -47.15 25.14 -0.16
CA THR A 512 -48.33 25.96 -0.34
C THR A 512 -48.01 27.22 0.43
N LEU A 513 -47.68 28.29 -0.31
CA LEU A 513 -47.72 29.65 0.21
C LEU A 513 -49.00 29.75 1.05
N GLN A 514 -48.85 29.88 2.36
CA GLN A 514 -49.97 30.04 3.27
C GLN A 514 -49.71 31.28 4.10
N CYS A 515 -50.76 32.08 4.28
CA CYS A 515 -50.71 33.16 5.25
C CYS A 515 -50.57 32.52 6.64
N SER A 516 -49.47 32.80 7.33
CA SER A 516 -49.27 32.36 8.71
C SER A 516 -50.14 33.17 9.67
N THR A 517 -50.29 34.46 9.36
CA THR A 517 -51.23 35.40 9.97
C THR A 517 -51.74 36.36 8.90
N ASP A 518 -52.67 37.25 9.25
CA ASP A 518 -53.15 38.31 8.36
C ASP A 518 -52.03 39.22 7.81
N ASP A 519 -50.83 39.24 8.40
CA ASP A 519 -49.73 40.14 8.03
C ASP A 519 -48.42 39.42 7.62
N GLU A 520 -48.40 38.08 7.61
CA GLU A 520 -47.21 37.27 7.30
C GLU A 520 -47.53 36.08 6.38
N ARG A 521 -46.66 35.81 5.41
CA ARG A 521 -46.70 34.58 4.61
C ARG A 521 -45.51 33.67 4.92
N ILE A 522 -45.66 32.37 4.71
CA ILE A 522 -44.55 31.44 4.72
C ILE A 522 -43.96 31.34 3.30
N ASP A 523 -42.64 31.46 3.16
CA ASP A 523 -41.95 31.30 1.88
C ASP A 523 -41.62 29.83 1.54
N GLU A 524 -40.96 29.63 0.40
CA GLU A 524 -40.60 28.31 -0.13
C GLU A 524 -39.64 27.50 0.79
N ASN A 525 -38.98 28.17 1.73
CA ASN A 525 -38.07 27.56 2.71
C ASN A 525 -38.74 27.34 4.08
N GLY A 526 -40.03 27.68 4.24
CA GLY A 526 -40.73 27.60 5.51
C GLY A 526 -40.50 28.80 6.43
N GLU A 527 -39.88 29.88 5.94
CA GLU A 527 -39.56 31.07 6.72
C GLU A 527 -40.72 32.09 6.70
N ARG A 528 -40.92 32.83 7.80
CA ARG A 528 -41.96 33.85 7.91
C ARG A 528 -41.51 35.14 7.24
N VAL A 529 -42.18 35.51 6.16
CA VAL A 529 -41.95 36.74 5.40
C VAL A 529 -43.10 37.72 5.63
N SER A 530 -42.79 38.92 6.12
CA SER A 530 -43.79 39.96 6.38
C SER A 530 -44.39 40.53 5.09
N CYS A 531 -45.71 40.71 5.07
CA CYS A 531 -46.44 41.41 4.01
C CYS A 531 -46.56 42.92 4.26
N ALA A 532 -46.05 43.43 5.39
CA ALA A 532 -46.19 44.83 5.77
C ALA A 532 -45.65 45.77 4.66
N PRO A 533 -46.36 46.87 4.34
CA PRO A 533 -47.50 47.44 5.07
C PRO A 533 -48.87 46.85 4.68
N TYR A 534 -48.92 45.79 3.87
CA TYR A 534 -50.13 45.15 3.38
C TYR A 534 -50.45 43.87 4.14
N ARG A 535 -51.71 43.43 4.07
CA ARG A 535 -52.12 42.12 4.60
C ARG A 535 -51.87 40.98 3.62
N CYS A 536 -51.61 39.80 4.15
CA CYS A 536 -51.68 38.54 3.42
C CYS A 536 -53.15 38.14 3.23
N ARG A 537 -53.57 37.88 1.99
CA ARG A 537 -54.92 37.38 1.71
C ARG A 537 -54.90 36.42 0.55
N ALA A 538 -55.67 35.33 0.68
CA ALA A 538 -55.68 34.24 -0.30
C ALA A 538 -54.25 33.79 -0.67
N ASN A 539 -53.40 33.65 0.36
CA ASN A 539 -52.04 33.13 0.25
C ASN A 539 -51.06 34.02 -0.55
N THR A 540 -51.34 35.32 -0.69
CA THR A 540 -50.42 36.28 -1.30
C THR A 540 -50.42 37.60 -0.53
N CYS A 541 -49.27 38.27 -0.43
CA CYS A 541 -49.23 39.64 0.09
C CYS A 541 -49.96 40.55 -0.89
N LEU A 542 -50.92 41.33 -0.39
CA LEU A 542 -51.55 42.37 -1.20
C LEU A 542 -50.51 43.43 -1.59
N THR A 543 -50.71 44.04 -2.74
CA THR A 543 -49.85 45.14 -3.24
C THR A 543 -50.62 46.44 -3.40
N THR A 544 -51.93 46.40 -3.17
CA THR A 544 -52.84 47.56 -3.17
C THR A 544 -53.91 47.37 -2.11
N CYS A 545 -54.53 48.46 -1.67
CA CYS A 545 -55.62 48.43 -0.70
C CYS A 545 -56.90 49.07 -1.25
N ALA A 546 -58.05 48.52 -0.85
CA ALA A 546 -59.36 49.11 -1.10
C ALA A 546 -59.93 49.76 0.17
N SER A 547 -59.51 49.29 1.35
CA SER A 547 -59.92 49.81 2.64
C SER A 547 -58.82 49.63 3.69
N ARG A 548 -59.03 50.14 4.90
CA ARG A 548 -58.12 49.92 6.02
C ARG A 548 -57.92 48.43 6.35
N ALA A 549 -58.89 47.57 6.04
CA ALA A 549 -58.80 46.13 6.30
C ALA A 549 -57.77 45.40 5.42
N ASP A 550 -57.27 46.04 4.36
CA ASP A 550 -56.25 45.47 3.46
C ASP A 550 -54.82 45.86 3.88
N CYS A 551 -54.69 46.68 4.93
CA CYS A 551 -53.42 47.16 5.46
C CYS A 551 -53.08 46.49 6.79
N ALA A 552 -51.79 46.21 7.00
CA ALA A 552 -51.28 45.69 8.25
C ALA A 552 -51.53 46.67 9.41
N ASP A 553 -51.51 46.18 10.64
CA ASP A 553 -51.81 47.01 11.81
C ASP A 553 -50.85 48.21 11.90
N GLY A 554 -51.40 49.42 12.03
CA GLY A 554 -50.64 50.68 12.02
C GLY A 554 -50.55 51.38 10.64
N ALA A 555 -51.03 50.75 9.57
CA ALA A 555 -51.14 51.35 8.24
C ALA A 555 -52.58 51.77 7.88
N LEU A 556 -52.69 52.79 7.02
CA LEU A 556 -53.91 53.32 6.45
C LEU A 556 -53.87 53.18 4.93
N CYS A 557 -55.00 52.87 4.32
CA CYS A 557 -55.12 52.90 2.87
C CYS A 557 -55.21 54.35 2.37
N SER A 558 -54.25 54.80 1.57
CA SER A 558 -54.24 56.13 0.96
C SER A 558 -55.27 56.23 -0.18
N SER A 559 -55.55 57.46 -0.64
CA SER A 559 -56.36 57.70 -1.84
C SER A 559 -55.79 57.05 -3.10
N ASP A 560 -54.48 56.77 -3.11
CA ASP A 560 -53.77 56.17 -4.23
C ASP A 560 -53.72 54.63 -4.14
N ARG A 561 -54.51 54.02 -3.23
CA ARG A 561 -54.59 52.57 -2.99
C ARG A 561 -53.29 51.95 -2.47
N VAL A 562 -52.51 52.72 -1.71
CA VAL A 562 -51.25 52.28 -1.08
C VAL A 562 -51.41 52.27 0.44
N CYS A 563 -50.97 51.21 1.10
CA CYS A 563 -50.93 51.17 2.57
C CYS A 563 -49.75 52.01 3.08
N VAL A 564 -50.03 53.04 3.87
CA VAL A 564 -49.03 53.95 4.45
C VAL A 564 -49.07 53.90 5.97
N VAL A 565 -47.91 53.72 6.60
CA VAL A 565 -47.79 53.65 8.06
C VAL A 565 -47.89 55.08 8.63
N SER A 566 -48.88 55.35 9.48
CA SER A 566 -48.98 56.65 10.15
C SER A 566 -47.99 56.69 11.31
N SER A 567 -46.99 57.58 11.25
CA SER A 567 -46.07 57.82 12.37
C SER A 567 -46.86 58.29 13.61
N PRO A 568 -46.59 57.77 14.82
CA PRO A 568 -47.28 58.22 16.01
C PRO A 568 -46.74 59.59 16.43
N GLY A 569 -47.46 60.66 16.08
CA GLY A 569 -47.24 61.97 16.67
C GLY A 569 -47.50 63.16 15.75
N SER A 570 -48.76 63.53 15.58
CA SER A 570 -49.21 64.91 15.85
C SER A 570 -50.71 65.02 15.59
N SER A 571 -51.43 65.44 16.63
CA SER A 571 -52.66 66.22 16.46
C SER A 571 -52.35 67.41 15.54
N ASP A 572 -53.23 67.73 14.61
CA ASP A 572 -53.57 69.14 14.43
C ASP A 572 -54.94 69.36 13.79
N SER A 573 -55.81 69.93 14.63
CA SER A 573 -56.73 70.99 14.28
C SER A 573 -56.17 71.95 13.22
N GLY A 574 -57.02 72.32 12.28
CA GLY A 574 -56.66 73.16 11.14
C GLY A 574 -56.01 74.50 11.51
N GLY A 575 -55.06 74.89 10.66
CA GLY A 575 -54.43 76.20 10.67
C GLY A 575 -53.59 76.39 9.42
N CYS A 576 -54.22 76.78 8.32
CA CYS A 576 -53.52 77.19 7.11
C CYS A 576 -52.71 78.46 7.36
N ARG A 577 -51.41 78.48 7.00
CA ARG A 577 -50.84 79.65 6.32
C ARG A 577 -49.58 79.32 5.53
N PHE A 578 -49.65 79.74 4.26
CA PHE A 578 -48.57 79.92 3.30
C PHE A 578 -47.33 80.62 3.87
N VAL A 579 -46.15 80.26 3.36
CA VAL A 579 -45.29 81.08 2.46
C VAL A 579 -44.04 80.25 2.05
N PRO A 580 -43.49 80.42 0.83
CA PRO A 580 -42.55 79.49 0.20
C PRO A 580 -41.08 79.94 0.27
N SER A 581 -40.20 79.09 -0.28
CA SER A 581 -38.78 79.29 -0.64
C SER A 581 -37.74 79.07 0.45
N GLY A 582 -36.75 78.24 0.13
CA GLY A 582 -35.53 78.02 0.91
C GLY A 582 -34.97 76.62 0.73
N GLU A 583 -34.06 76.44 -0.22
CA GLU A 583 -33.17 75.26 -0.26
C GLU A 583 -32.39 75.14 1.06
N PRO A 584 -32.02 73.91 1.46
CA PRO A 584 -30.60 73.69 1.71
C PRO A 584 -30.10 72.34 1.17
N ALA A 585 -28.96 72.39 0.46
CA ALA A 585 -28.05 71.26 0.26
C ALA A 585 -27.09 71.13 1.48
N PRO A 586 -26.10 70.21 1.51
CA PRO A 586 -25.98 68.86 0.90
C PRO A 586 -25.77 67.79 2.01
N TRP A 587 -25.37 66.54 1.70
CA TRP A 587 -24.22 65.75 2.22
C TRP A 587 -24.69 64.27 2.10
N ARG A 588 -23.97 63.25 1.63
CA ARG A 588 -22.69 63.05 0.92
C ARG A 588 -22.78 61.62 0.35
N ALA A 589 -22.52 61.45 -0.94
CA ALA A 589 -21.96 60.22 -1.48
C ALA A 589 -20.54 60.57 -1.95
N GLY A 590 -19.55 59.92 -1.35
CA GLY A 590 -18.16 60.02 -1.77
C GLY A 590 -17.71 58.68 -2.31
N LEU A 591 -17.25 58.66 -3.55
CA LEU A 591 -15.85 58.42 -3.89
C LEU A 591 -15.69 58.66 -5.40
N GLY A 592 -15.02 59.76 -5.72
CA GLY A 592 -14.61 60.15 -7.06
C GLY A 592 -13.30 59.46 -7.47
N GLY A 593 -13.06 59.43 -8.77
CA GLY A 593 -11.82 58.98 -9.37
C GLY A 593 -10.81 60.10 -9.64
N LEU A 594 -9.91 59.73 -10.55
CA LEU A 594 -9.00 60.53 -11.39
C LEU A 594 -7.67 60.97 -10.79
N GLY A 595 -6.61 60.76 -11.60
CA GLY A 595 -5.28 61.30 -11.34
C GLY A 595 -4.25 60.93 -12.42
N LEU A 596 -4.51 61.31 -13.67
CA LEU A 596 -3.51 61.46 -14.73
C LEU A 596 -2.47 62.53 -14.35
N LEU A 597 -1.18 62.32 -14.67
CA LEU A 597 -0.29 63.21 -15.45
C LEU A 597 1.20 62.96 -15.16
N GLY A 598 2.03 63.00 -16.21
CA GLY A 598 3.44 63.38 -16.08
C GLY A 598 4.42 62.70 -17.03
N LEU A 599 4.47 63.14 -18.29
CA LEU A 599 5.61 62.94 -19.17
C LEU A 599 6.91 63.48 -18.53
N LEU A 600 8.05 62.80 -18.71
CA LEU A 600 9.30 63.44 -19.14
C LEU A 600 10.34 62.44 -19.67
N VAL A 601 11.03 62.94 -20.70
CA VAL A 601 11.93 62.31 -21.66
C VAL A 601 13.38 62.29 -21.13
N LEU A 602 14.17 61.28 -21.49
CA LEU A 602 15.56 61.33 -22.02
C LEU A 602 16.21 59.93 -21.92
N ARG A 603 16.56 59.27 -23.05
CA ARG A 603 17.94 59.13 -23.61
C ARG A 603 18.97 58.74 -22.53
N ARG A 604 19.85 57.74 -22.69
CA ARG A 604 20.50 57.19 -23.90
C ARG A 604 21.37 55.99 -23.48
N ARG A 605 21.40 54.97 -24.36
CA ARG A 605 22.59 54.24 -24.87
C ARG A 605 23.47 53.37 -23.95
N THR A 606 23.62 52.12 -24.46
CA THR A 606 24.86 51.33 -24.67
C THR A 606 25.52 50.76 -23.41
N ASN A 607 26.03 49.53 -23.34
CA ASN A 607 26.53 48.62 -24.37
C ASN A 607 26.70 47.22 -23.75
N HIS A 608 26.44 46.18 -24.55
CA HIS A 608 27.09 44.84 -24.49
C HIS A 608 28.63 44.96 -24.59
N PRO A 609 29.48 43.91 -24.43
CA PRO A 609 29.21 42.46 -24.58
C PRO A 609 29.99 41.49 -23.64
N ALA A 610 29.69 40.19 -23.82
CA ALA A 610 30.59 39.01 -23.89
C ALA A 610 31.60 38.74 -22.75
N ALA A 611 31.46 37.64 -22.00
CA ALA A 611 31.76 36.23 -22.33
C ALA A 611 33.16 35.81 -21.84
N ALA A 612 33.17 34.79 -20.98
CA ALA A 612 34.08 33.64 -20.95
C ALA A 612 33.43 32.56 -20.08
#